data_AF-A0A8H5HXT1-F1
#
_entry.id   AF-A0A8H5HXT1-F1
#
_cell.length_a   1.000
_cell.length_b   1.000
_cell.length_c   1.000
_cell.angle_alpha   90.00
_cell.angle_beta   90.00
_cell.angle_gamma   90.00
#
_symmetry.space_group_name_H-M   'P 1'
#
loop_
_entity.id
_entity.type
_entity.pdbx_description
1 polymer ?
#
loop_
_entity_poly.entity_id
_entity_poly.type
_entity_poly.pdbx_seq_one_letter_code
_entity_poly.pdbx_strand_id
1 'polypeptide(L)'
;MEEQTLIEANYQEWHAKWSRMKTTMDRWESHSKQFPFSAAQKVKLQQFKAQCDEAFVRLETAYNRRVERGNSSLNLILTAIEKQDLKAVELQKLSTEVTQKIAEVEALKKQRETTLNVDSNVSSAPSHKRRRLSGPEAPSHLVTQTNEITGLHRSLKSVAERLSTVQNNVIAQETEVQEMLRAYMQDRAQAEAAGESRTESRVNEIYDQVDRVADEFSEVSEWIAEIINDSSRNEAQLLLLSDASEQQELETRNLLTRVKEHEEQRSRDQSEIDALSATLNLYRDRPVSPPSSPFDPESFVGDMKDLITELVHEAVKSEVEEVRSALAEDLQKHNSELYSTLWSKLSLTTKVIAAVSEATKEVLPVVPPSVS
;
A
#
# COMPACT_ATOMS: atom_id res chain seq x y z
N MET A 1 0.71 23.19 -2.37
CA MET A 1 -0.41 22.26 -2.05
C MET A 1 -0.08 20.78 -2.26
N GLU A 2 0.59 20.38 -3.35
CA GLU A 2 0.85 18.96 -3.66
C GLU A 2 1.68 18.22 -2.59
N GLU A 3 2.68 18.87 -1.99
CA GLU A 3 3.50 18.26 -0.94
C GLU A 3 2.73 17.97 0.36
N GLN A 4 1.78 18.83 0.74
CA GLN A 4 0.91 18.59 1.91
C GLN A 4 -0.02 17.40 1.67
N THR A 5 -0.60 17.29 0.46
CA THR A 5 -1.45 16.14 0.10
C THR A 5 -0.68 14.82 0.11
N LEU A 6 0.60 14.84 -0.26
CA LEU A 6 1.44 13.65 -0.27
C LEU A 6 1.86 13.23 1.16
N ILE A 7 2.12 14.19 2.04
CA ILE A 7 2.40 13.93 3.47
C ILE A 7 1.16 13.36 4.17
N GLU A 8 -0.02 13.92 3.91
CA GLU A 8 -1.27 13.44 4.48
C GLU A 8 -1.64 12.05 3.96
N ALA A 9 -1.45 11.78 2.66
CA ALA A 9 -1.63 10.45 2.09
C ALA A 9 -0.70 9.41 2.72
N ASN A 10 0.59 9.74 2.88
CA ASN A 10 1.56 8.85 3.54
C ASN A 10 1.17 8.60 5.00
N TYR A 11 0.76 9.63 5.75
CA TYR A 11 0.30 9.45 7.12
C TYR A 11 -0.93 8.53 7.21
N GLN A 12 -1.91 8.72 6.33
CA GLN A 12 -3.12 7.88 6.27
C GLN A 12 -2.78 6.43 5.94
N GLU A 13 -1.84 6.18 5.02
CA GLU A 13 -1.37 4.84 4.68
C GLU A 13 -0.70 4.16 5.89
N TRP A 14 0.21 4.86 6.56
CA TRP A 14 0.89 4.36 7.76
C TRP A 14 -0.08 4.11 8.91
N HIS A 15 -1.04 5.01 9.13
CA HIS A 15 -2.09 4.87 10.12
C HIS A 15 -3.00 3.66 9.83
N ALA A 16 -3.35 3.43 8.56
CA ALA A 16 -4.12 2.26 8.13
C ALA A 16 -3.34 0.95 8.29
N LYS A 17 -2.04 0.94 7.99
CA LYS A 17 -1.15 -0.21 8.24
C LYS A 17 -1.06 -0.51 9.73
N TRP A 18 -0.94 0.53 10.54
CA TRP A 18 -0.92 0.44 12.00
C TRP A 18 -2.21 -0.15 12.58
N SER A 19 -3.36 0.33 12.10
CA SER A 19 -4.69 -0.15 12.52
C SER A 19 -4.89 -1.63 12.18
N ARG A 20 -4.37 -2.10 11.04
CA ARG A 20 -4.36 -3.53 10.67
C ARG A 20 -3.48 -4.36 11.61
N MET A 21 -2.32 -3.85 11.98
CA MET A 21 -1.43 -4.52 12.93
C MET A 21 -2.07 -4.62 14.33
N LYS A 22 -2.73 -3.55 14.80
CA LYS A 22 -3.45 -3.56 16.08
C LYS A 22 -4.60 -4.57 16.10
N THR A 23 -5.41 -4.61 15.05
CA THR A 23 -6.53 -5.56 14.95
C THR A 23 -6.08 -7.02 14.90
N THR A 24 -4.95 -7.32 14.26
CA THR A 24 -4.37 -8.67 14.29
C THR A 24 -3.86 -9.06 15.68
N MET A 25 -3.22 -8.13 16.39
CA MET A 25 -2.80 -8.36 17.79
C MET A 25 -3.98 -8.60 18.74
N ASP A 26 -5.03 -7.78 18.64
CA ASP A 26 -6.24 -7.96 19.46
C ASP A 26 -6.96 -9.29 19.15
N ARG A 27 -6.88 -9.75 17.89
CA ARG A 27 -7.39 -11.06 17.48
C ARG A 27 -6.55 -12.19 18.08
N TRP A 28 -5.22 -12.08 18.10
CA TRP A 28 -4.35 -13.06 18.77
C TRP A 28 -4.61 -13.12 20.28
N GLU A 29 -4.81 -11.96 20.91
CA GLU A 29 -5.18 -11.89 22.33
C GLU A 29 -6.55 -12.55 22.59
N SER A 30 -7.51 -12.36 21.69
CA SER A 30 -8.82 -13.02 21.76
C SER A 30 -8.71 -14.54 21.56
N HIS A 31 -7.89 -14.99 20.61
CA HIS A 31 -7.63 -16.41 20.35
C HIS A 31 -6.84 -17.07 21.48
N SER A 32 -6.06 -16.32 22.26
CA SER A 32 -5.32 -16.84 23.42
C SER A 32 -6.23 -17.42 24.50
N LYS A 33 -7.53 -17.06 24.50
CA LYS A 33 -8.55 -17.64 25.38
C LYS A 33 -8.95 -19.06 24.96
N GLN A 34 -8.87 -19.37 23.67
CA GLN A 34 -9.16 -20.69 23.11
C GLN A 34 -7.90 -21.56 23.02
N PHE A 35 -6.75 -20.95 22.77
CA PHE A 35 -5.44 -21.61 22.69
C PHE A 35 -4.47 -20.92 23.64
N PRO A 36 -4.33 -21.39 24.89
CA PRO A 36 -3.56 -20.70 25.91
C PRO A 36 -2.08 -20.63 25.53
N PHE A 37 -1.59 -19.42 25.30
CA PHE A 37 -0.17 -19.16 25.13
C PHE A 37 0.63 -19.56 26.37
N SER A 38 1.84 -20.07 26.15
CA SER A 38 2.83 -20.24 27.22
C SER A 38 3.16 -18.91 27.88
N ALA A 39 3.63 -18.92 29.13
CA ALA A 39 4.02 -17.70 29.85
C ALA A 39 5.05 -16.87 29.05
N ALA A 40 6.03 -17.54 28.42
CA ALA A 40 7.03 -16.87 27.58
C ALA A 40 6.42 -16.21 26.33
N GLN A 41 5.44 -16.86 25.67
CA GLN A 41 4.72 -16.28 24.53
C GLN A 41 3.85 -15.09 24.94
N LYS A 42 3.22 -15.14 26.12
CA LYS A 42 2.45 -14.00 26.67
C LYS A 42 3.33 -12.79 26.92
N VAL A 43 4.52 -13.00 27.50
CA VAL A 43 5.51 -11.93 27.72
C VAL A 43 5.96 -11.32 26.40
N LYS A 44 6.28 -12.15 25.39
CA LYS A 44 6.66 -11.67 24.05
C LYS A 44 5.53 -10.87 23.38
N LEU A 45 4.29 -11.34 23.48
CA LEU A 45 3.13 -10.65 22.92
C LEU A 45 2.92 -9.28 23.60
N GLN A 46 3.09 -9.20 24.92
CA GLN A 46 3.02 -7.94 25.67
C GLN A 46 4.16 -6.98 25.30
N GLN A 47 5.40 -7.48 25.15
CA GLN A 47 6.53 -6.67 24.70
C GLN A 47 6.28 -6.10 23.29
N PHE A 48 5.79 -6.93 22.37
CA PHE A 48 5.45 -6.50 21.03
C PHE A 48 4.33 -5.45 21.03
N LYS A 49 3.33 -5.59 21.92
CA LYS A 49 2.24 -4.62 22.08
C LYS A 49 2.76 -3.27 22.56
N ALA A 50 3.65 -3.29 23.56
CA ALA A 50 4.28 -2.09 24.08
C ALA A 50 5.16 -1.37 23.03
N GLN A 51 5.96 -2.13 22.27
CA GLN A 51 6.76 -1.58 21.16
C GLN A 51 5.89 -0.97 20.08
N CYS A 52 4.76 -1.61 19.78
CA CYS A 52 3.77 -1.07 18.88
C CYS A 52 3.25 0.27 19.43
N ASP A 53 2.66 0.29 20.61
CA ASP A 53 2.07 1.51 21.16
C ASP A 53 3.09 2.67 21.23
N GLU A 54 4.35 2.39 21.58
CA GLU A 54 5.43 3.38 21.56
C GLU A 54 5.71 3.94 20.16
N ALA A 55 5.82 3.08 19.14
CA ALA A 55 6.06 3.51 17.77
C ALA A 55 4.87 4.31 17.20
N PHE A 56 3.64 3.97 17.57
CA PHE A 56 2.46 4.78 17.22
C PHE A 56 2.54 6.18 17.81
N VAL A 57 2.83 6.27 19.10
CA VAL A 57 2.99 7.56 19.78
C VAL A 57 4.10 8.38 19.11
N ARG A 58 5.24 7.77 18.75
CA ARG A 58 6.31 8.47 18.03
C ARG A 58 5.85 8.99 16.67
N LEU A 59 5.09 8.21 15.92
CA LEU A 59 4.55 8.61 14.61
C LEU A 59 3.54 9.75 14.74
N GLU A 60 2.63 9.67 15.71
CA GLU A 60 1.65 10.72 16.00
C GLU A 60 2.34 12.00 16.49
N THR A 61 3.36 11.87 17.33
CA THR A 61 4.18 13.01 17.80
C THR A 61 4.96 13.63 16.64
N ALA A 62 5.51 12.83 15.73
CA ALA A 62 6.23 13.32 14.55
C ALA A 62 5.29 14.02 13.56
N TYR A 63 4.09 13.46 13.34
CA TYR A 63 3.05 14.08 12.55
C TYR A 63 2.60 15.41 13.17
N ASN A 64 2.27 15.43 14.46
CA ASN A 64 1.86 16.64 15.18
C ASN A 64 2.98 17.69 15.17
N ARG A 65 4.25 17.31 15.38
CA ARG A 65 5.38 18.23 15.23
C ARG A 65 5.49 18.80 13.82
N ARG A 66 5.20 18.01 12.78
CA ARG A 66 5.24 18.46 11.38
C ARG A 66 4.06 19.37 11.03
N VAL A 67 2.89 19.11 11.61
CA VAL A 67 1.69 19.95 11.51
C VAL A 67 1.89 21.28 12.27
N GLU A 68 2.44 21.23 13.49
CA GLU A 68 2.67 22.40 14.36
C GLU A 68 3.86 23.27 13.92
N ARG A 69 4.94 22.66 13.42
CA ARG A 69 6.17 23.37 13.01
C ARG A 69 6.25 23.66 11.52
N GLY A 70 5.14 23.45 10.78
CA GLY A 70 5.00 23.64 9.32
C GLY A 70 6.29 24.08 8.63
N ASN A 71 7.05 23.09 8.12
CA ASN A 71 8.34 23.22 7.44
C ASN A 71 8.76 24.68 7.11
N SER A 72 9.72 25.23 7.85
CA SER A 72 10.50 26.45 7.56
C SER A 72 9.75 27.80 7.61
N SER A 73 10.41 28.82 8.18
CA SER A 73 10.04 30.24 8.08
C SER A 73 9.83 30.72 6.64
N LEU A 74 10.33 29.97 5.66
CA LEU A 74 10.15 30.19 4.24
C LEU A 74 8.75 29.79 3.76
N ASN A 75 8.09 28.77 4.33
CA ASN A 75 6.71 28.43 3.98
C ASN A 75 5.71 29.44 4.53
N LEU A 76 5.97 30.11 5.65
CA LEU A 76 5.11 31.23 6.09
C LEU A 76 5.16 32.37 5.07
N ILE A 77 6.34 32.64 4.49
CA ILE A 77 6.52 33.64 3.44
C ILE A 77 5.91 33.15 2.12
N LEU A 78 6.14 31.91 1.70
CA LEU A 78 5.56 31.34 0.48
C LEU A 78 4.04 31.19 0.57
N THR A 79 3.48 30.76 1.69
CA THR A 79 2.02 30.73 1.90
C THR A 79 1.44 32.13 1.99
N ALA A 80 2.15 33.12 2.51
CA ALA A 80 1.75 34.52 2.44
C ALA A 80 1.73 35.04 1.00
N ILE A 81 2.72 34.68 0.18
CA ILE A 81 2.82 35.01 -1.24
C ILE A 81 1.72 34.30 -2.05
N GLU A 82 1.54 32.99 -1.88
CA GLU A 82 0.47 32.21 -2.52
C GLU A 82 -0.92 32.76 -2.13
N LYS A 83 -1.11 33.19 -0.88
CA LYS A 83 -2.34 33.85 -0.43
C LYS A 83 -2.52 35.24 -1.04
N GLN A 84 -1.44 35.96 -1.35
CA GLN A 84 -1.47 37.24 -2.05
C GLN A 84 -1.83 37.06 -3.53
N ASP A 85 -1.30 36.02 -4.18
CA ASP A 85 -1.64 35.67 -5.56
C ASP A 85 -3.10 35.23 -5.71
N LEU A 86 -3.62 34.40 -4.79
CA LEU A 86 -5.04 34.02 -4.77
C LEU A 86 -5.95 35.25 -4.61
N LYS A 87 -5.58 36.20 -3.76
CA LYS A 87 -6.32 37.46 -3.59
C LYS A 87 -6.23 38.36 -4.83
N ALA A 88 -5.09 38.39 -5.51
CA ALA A 88 -4.96 39.13 -6.77
C ALA A 88 -5.89 38.56 -7.85
N VAL A 89 -6.01 37.23 -7.93
CA VAL A 89 -6.97 36.55 -8.80
C VAL A 89 -8.43 36.86 -8.40
N GLU A 90 -8.76 36.87 -7.11
CA GLU A 90 -10.09 37.28 -6.63
C GLU A 90 -10.41 38.75 -6.95
N LEU A 91 -9.45 39.65 -6.76
CA LEU A 91 -9.59 41.07 -7.11
C LEU A 91 -9.77 41.26 -8.61
N GLN A 92 -9.03 40.51 -9.43
CA GLN A 92 -9.20 40.51 -10.88
C GLN A 92 -10.59 40.00 -11.26
N LYS A 93 -11.07 38.92 -10.63
CA LYS A 93 -12.42 38.40 -10.84
C LYS A 93 -13.51 39.42 -10.46
N LEU A 94 -13.39 40.03 -9.28
CA LEU A 94 -14.32 41.09 -8.84
C LEU A 94 -14.27 42.30 -9.77
N SER A 95 -13.07 42.69 -10.24
CA SER A 95 -12.91 43.75 -11.22
C SER A 95 -13.64 43.43 -12.53
N THR A 96 -13.47 42.21 -13.07
CA THR A 96 -14.19 41.79 -14.28
C THR A 96 -15.71 41.73 -14.08
N GLU A 97 -16.18 41.30 -12.91
CA GLU A 97 -17.61 41.28 -12.56
C GLU A 97 -18.18 42.70 -12.48
N VAL A 98 -17.45 43.65 -11.90
CA VAL A 98 -17.82 45.07 -11.88
C VAL A 98 -17.88 45.64 -13.29
N THR A 99 -16.86 45.39 -14.12
CA THR A 99 -16.85 45.86 -15.53
C THR A 99 -18.03 45.27 -16.32
N GLN A 100 -18.34 43.99 -16.12
CA GLN A 100 -19.49 43.34 -16.74
C GLN A 100 -20.81 43.98 -16.28
N LYS A 101 -20.99 44.23 -14.98
CA LYS A 101 -22.21 44.85 -14.45
C LYS A 101 -22.38 46.29 -14.92
N ILE A 102 -21.29 47.05 -15.07
CA ILE A 102 -21.32 48.38 -15.68
C ILE A 102 -21.80 48.29 -17.13
N ALA A 103 -21.25 47.34 -17.92
CA ALA A 103 -21.69 47.14 -19.30
C ALA A 103 -23.16 46.71 -19.42
N GLU A 104 -23.66 45.86 -18.51
CA GLU A 104 -25.07 45.49 -18.44
C GLU A 104 -25.97 46.70 -18.13
N VAL A 105 -25.56 47.55 -17.18
CA VAL A 105 -26.28 48.79 -16.85
C VAL A 105 -26.29 49.77 -18.03
N GLU A 106 -25.16 49.91 -18.74
CA GLU A 106 -25.09 50.74 -19.94
C GLU A 106 -25.96 50.18 -21.08
N ALA A 107 -26.02 48.86 -21.25
CA ALA A 107 -26.88 48.21 -22.23
C ALA A 107 -28.37 48.41 -21.90
N LEU A 108 -28.77 48.26 -20.64
CA LEU A 108 -30.13 48.54 -20.16
C LEU A 108 -30.48 50.02 -20.31
N LYS A 109 -29.53 50.92 -20.05
CA LYS A 109 -29.72 52.36 -20.28
C LYS A 109 -29.93 52.67 -21.77
N LYS A 110 -29.13 52.09 -22.67
CA LYS A 110 -29.31 52.22 -24.12
C LYS A 110 -30.65 51.64 -24.58
N GLN A 111 -31.06 50.48 -24.05
CA GLN A 111 -32.35 49.87 -24.35
C GLN A 111 -33.51 50.80 -23.93
N ARG A 112 -33.41 51.43 -22.76
CA ARG A 112 -34.37 52.43 -22.27
C ARG A 112 -34.41 53.68 -23.15
N GLU A 113 -33.26 54.19 -23.58
CA GLU A 113 -33.17 55.33 -24.51
C GLU A 113 -33.79 54.97 -25.87
N THR A 114 -33.60 53.75 -26.37
CA THR A 114 -34.26 53.29 -27.60
C THR A 114 -35.77 53.11 -27.46
N THR A 115 -36.29 52.61 -26.32
CA THR A 115 -37.74 52.46 -26.12
C THR A 115 -38.45 53.80 -25.89
N LEU A 116 -37.77 54.80 -25.33
CA LEU A 116 -38.34 56.15 -25.15
C LEU A 116 -38.32 56.99 -26.44
N ASN A 117 -37.46 56.66 -27.40
CA ASN A 117 -37.38 57.39 -28.68
C ASN A 117 -38.35 56.89 -29.77
N VAL A 118 -39.04 55.77 -29.59
CA VAL A 118 -40.01 55.26 -30.59
C VAL A 118 -41.35 56.01 -30.57
N ASP A 119 -41.69 56.74 -29.51
CA ASP A 119 -42.93 57.55 -29.43
C ASP A 119 -42.72 59.05 -29.76
N SER A 120 -41.51 59.47 -30.12
CA SER A 120 -41.18 60.88 -30.37
C SER A 120 -41.31 61.30 -31.85
N ASN A 121 -42.24 60.68 -32.60
CA ASN A 121 -42.56 61.12 -33.95
C ASN A 121 -44.07 61.00 -34.26
N VAL A 122 -44.89 61.72 -33.50
CA VAL A 122 -46.23 62.13 -33.94
C VAL A 122 -46.42 63.62 -33.71
N SER A 123 -46.62 64.31 -34.82
CA SER A 123 -46.94 65.72 -34.98
C SER A 123 -47.97 66.28 -33.98
N SER A 124 -47.65 67.47 -33.48
CA SER A 124 -48.52 68.64 -33.30
C SER A 124 -50.03 68.49 -33.61
N ALA A 125 -50.90 68.68 -32.60
CA ALA A 125 -52.00 69.66 -32.56
C ALA A 125 -52.90 69.50 -31.29
N PRO A 126 -53.63 70.54 -30.84
CA PRO A 126 -54.13 70.65 -29.47
C PRO A 126 -55.66 70.43 -29.30
N SER A 127 -56.10 70.43 -28.03
CA SER A 127 -57.49 70.63 -27.55
C SER A 127 -58.43 69.42 -27.48
N HIS A 128 -58.73 68.91 -26.29
CA HIS A 128 -60.03 69.09 -25.61
C HIS A 128 -60.20 68.28 -24.31
N LYS A 129 -61.21 68.71 -23.54
CA LYS A 129 -61.61 68.27 -22.19
C LYS A 129 -62.03 66.80 -22.07
N ARG A 130 -61.94 66.34 -20.81
CA ARG A 130 -62.64 65.20 -20.15
C ARG A 130 -62.17 63.80 -20.55
N ARG A 131 -61.77 63.00 -19.54
CA ARG A 131 -62.59 61.90 -18.97
C ARG A 131 -61.78 61.14 -17.91
N ARG A 132 -62.34 61.01 -16.71
CA ARG A 132 -61.89 60.02 -15.70
C ARG A 132 -61.99 58.62 -16.31
N LEU A 133 -60.95 57.81 -16.18
CA LEU A 133 -61.06 56.35 -16.20
C LEU A 133 -59.94 55.76 -15.35
N SER A 134 -60.38 55.22 -14.20
CA SER A 134 -59.69 54.22 -13.43
C SER A 134 -59.33 53.02 -14.31
N GLY A 135 -58.13 52.49 -14.15
CA GLY A 135 -57.67 51.25 -14.78
C GLY A 135 -56.34 50.83 -14.15
N PRO A 136 -56.33 49.86 -13.22
CA PRO A 136 -55.15 49.48 -12.46
C PRO A 136 -54.45 48.31 -13.14
N GLU A 137 -53.68 48.56 -14.18
CA GLU A 137 -52.66 47.62 -14.64
C GLU A 137 -51.41 48.41 -15.00
N ALA A 138 -50.66 48.80 -13.96
CA ALA A 138 -49.26 49.14 -14.17
C ALA A 138 -48.63 47.94 -14.88
N PRO A 139 -47.93 48.14 -16.01
CA PRO A 139 -47.37 47.04 -16.77
C PRO A 139 -46.45 46.27 -15.83
N SER A 140 -46.79 45.01 -15.56
CA SER A 140 -46.05 44.07 -14.72
C SER A 140 -44.56 44.00 -15.08
N HIS A 141 -44.21 44.38 -16.30
CA HIS A 141 -42.86 44.57 -16.80
C HIS A 141 -42.06 45.71 -16.13
N LEU A 142 -42.67 46.85 -15.80
CA LEU A 142 -41.97 47.95 -15.12
C LEU A 142 -41.71 47.62 -13.65
N VAL A 143 -42.61 46.89 -12.99
CA VAL A 143 -42.44 46.46 -11.60
C VAL A 143 -41.38 45.36 -11.47
N THR A 144 -41.30 44.46 -12.45
CA THR A 144 -40.21 43.46 -12.51
C THR A 144 -38.87 44.13 -12.80
N GLN A 145 -38.79 45.09 -13.73
CA GLN A 145 -37.57 45.84 -14.00
C GLN A 145 -37.10 46.70 -12.81
N THR A 146 -38.00 47.34 -12.05
CA THR A 146 -37.59 48.09 -10.84
C THR A 146 -37.08 47.17 -9.73
N ASN A 147 -37.65 45.98 -9.59
CA ASN A 147 -37.15 44.96 -8.66
C ASN A 147 -35.78 44.42 -9.08
N GLU A 148 -35.53 44.24 -10.39
CA GLU A 148 -34.22 43.87 -10.92
C GLU A 148 -33.17 44.96 -10.70
N ILE A 149 -33.50 46.22 -10.97
CA ILE A 149 -32.61 47.37 -10.74
C ILE A 149 -32.27 47.52 -9.26
N THR A 150 -33.26 47.39 -8.37
CA THR A 150 -33.00 47.44 -6.92
C THR A 150 -32.20 46.23 -6.43
N GLY A 151 -32.39 45.06 -7.05
CA GLY A 151 -31.55 43.87 -6.87
C GLY A 151 -30.10 44.12 -7.26
N LEU A 152 -29.86 44.69 -8.45
CA LEU A 152 -28.53 45.07 -8.94
C LEU A 152 -27.89 46.15 -8.08
N HIS A 153 -28.67 47.12 -7.58
CA HIS A 153 -28.13 48.15 -6.70
C HIS A 153 -27.69 47.58 -5.35
N ARG A 154 -28.42 46.58 -4.83
CA ARG A 154 -28.05 45.86 -3.60
C ARG A 154 -26.81 44.99 -3.82
N SER A 155 -26.68 44.30 -4.95
CA SER A 155 -25.48 43.52 -5.26
C SER A 155 -24.26 44.41 -5.49
N LEU A 156 -24.41 45.53 -6.22
CA LEU A 156 -23.33 46.50 -6.43
C LEU A 156 -22.84 47.09 -5.10
N LYS A 157 -23.78 47.42 -4.19
CA LYS A 157 -23.43 47.90 -2.85
C LYS A 157 -22.69 46.83 -2.04
N SER A 158 -23.13 45.57 -2.09
CA SER A 158 -22.44 44.47 -1.43
C SER A 158 -21.03 44.24 -1.99
N VAL A 159 -20.85 44.32 -3.31
CA VAL A 159 -19.54 44.23 -3.95
C VAL A 159 -18.65 45.41 -3.54
N ALA A 160 -19.18 46.63 -3.48
CA ALA A 160 -18.43 47.81 -3.04
C ALA A 160 -17.98 47.70 -1.56
N GLU A 161 -18.84 47.19 -0.68
CA GLU A 161 -18.49 46.94 0.73
C GLU A 161 -17.39 45.86 0.87
N ARG A 162 -17.47 44.78 0.07
CA ARG A 162 -16.42 43.75 0.03
C ARG A 162 -15.10 44.30 -0.52
N LEU A 163 -15.14 45.11 -1.57
CA LEU A 163 -13.95 45.73 -2.17
C LEU A 163 -13.28 46.68 -1.19
N SER A 164 -14.06 47.50 -0.47
CA SER A 164 -13.57 48.35 0.61
C SER A 164 -12.89 47.55 1.74
N THR A 165 -13.48 46.42 2.13
CA THR A 165 -12.89 45.53 3.16
C THR A 165 -11.56 44.93 2.69
N VAL A 166 -11.50 44.45 1.44
CA VAL A 166 -10.26 43.90 0.86
C VAL A 166 -9.20 44.99 0.74
N GLN A 167 -9.56 46.18 0.29
CA GLN A 167 -8.65 47.31 0.17
C GLN A 167 -8.04 47.71 1.52
N ASN A 168 -8.86 47.80 2.58
CA ASN A 168 -8.36 48.08 3.93
C ASN A 168 -7.40 46.99 4.44
N ASN A 169 -7.68 45.72 4.14
CA ASN A 169 -6.79 44.61 4.49
C ASN A 169 -5.46 44.67 3.71
N VAL A 170 -5.50 45.04 2.42
CA VAL A 170 -4.28 45.21 1.61
C VAL A 170 -3.42 46.33 2.17
N ILE A 171 -4.03 47.48 2.52
CA ILE A 171 -3.31 48.61 3.12
C ILE A 171 -2.67 48.20 4.46
N ALA A 172 -3.40 47.50 5.33
CA ALA A 172 -2.88 47.05 6.62
C ALA A 172 -1.68 46.09 6.46
N GLN A 173 -1.75 45.16 5.51
CA GLN A 173 -0.64 44.25 5.23
C GLN A 173 0.55 44.96 4.56
N GLU A 174 0.30 45.93 3.67
CA GLU A 174 1.36 46.73 3.06
C GLU A 174 2.12 47.54 4.11
N THR A 175 1.40 48.11 5.09
CA THR A 175 2.05 48.81 6.20
C THR A 175 2.91 47.87 7.07
N GLU A 176 2.45 46.65 7.34
CA GLU A 176 3.21 45.64 8.09
C GLU A 176 4.50 45.22 7.36
N VAL A 177 4.41 44.96 6.05
CA VAL A 177 5.58 44.62 5.22
C VAL A 177 6.56 45.78 5.14
N GLN A 178 6.08 47.01 4.98
CA GLN A 178 6.94 48.20 4.97
C GLN A 178 7.64 48.40 6.32
N GLU A 179 6.98 48.15 7.44
CA GLU A 179 7.59 48.22 8.77
C GLU A 179 8.66 47.14 8.96
N MET A 180 8.39 45.89 8.55
CA MET A 180 9.35 44.80 8.59
C MET A 180 10.60 45.11 7.74
N LEU A 181 10.41 45.61 6.52
CA LEU A 181 11.52 45.97 5.64
C LEU A 181 12.34 47.13 6.20
N ARG A 182 11.67 48.12 6.82
CA ARG A 182 12.34 49.24 7.48
C ARG A 182 13.15 48.78 8.70
N ALA A 183 12.61 47.86 9.50
CA ALA A 183 13.33 47.25 10.62
C ALA A 183 14.57 46.47 10.14
N TYR A 184 14.42 45.65 9.09
CA TYR A 184 15.54 44.92 8.48
C TYR A 184 16.64 45.85 7.95
N MET A 185 16.26 46.95 7.29
CA MET A 185 17.22 47.94 6.81
C MET A 185 17.89 48.71 7.94
N GLN A 186 17.17 49.01 9.03
CA GLN A 186 17.76 49.63 10.21
C GLN A 186 18.73 48.70 10.93
N ASP A 187 18.39 47.42 11.11
CA ASP A 187 19.27 46.41 11.68
C ASP A 187 20.55 46.24 10.84
N ARG A 188 20.42 46.28 9.50
CA ARG A 188 21.56 46.25 8.58
C ARG A 188 22.43 47.50 8.68
N ALA A 189 21.82 48.69 8.69
CA ALA A 189 22.56 49.95 8.80
C ALA A 189 23.28 50.07 10.17
N GLN A 190 22.66 49.58 11.24
CA GLN A 190 23.29 49.50 12.57
C GLN A 190 24.42 48.46 12.60
N ALA A 191 24.29 47.33 11.92
CA ALA A 191 25.35 46.33 11.79
C ALA A 191 26.54 46.83 10.95
N GLU A 192 26.29 47.58 9.87
CA GLU A 192 27.34 48.20 9.04
C GLU A 192 28.06 49.33 9.79
N ALA A 193 27.35 50.11 10.63
CA ALA A 193 27.95 51.15 11.48
C ALA A 193 28.78 50.61 12.66
N ALA A 194 28.52 49.38 13.10
CA ALA A 194 29.26 48.74 14.19
C ALA A 194 30.64 48.18 13.76
N GLY A 195 30.98 48.19 12.47
CA GLY A 195 32.34 47.95 11.97
C GLY A 195 32.92 46.55 12.23
N GLU A 196 32.11 45.59 12.66
CA GLU A 196 32.55 44.23 12.99
C GLU A 196 32.19 43.22 11.90
N SER A 197 33.04 42.20 11.76
CA SER A 197 32.98 41.03 10.88
C SER A 197 31.75 40.12 11.13
N ARG A 198 30.59 40.70 11.38
CA ARG A 198 29.33 40.01 11.70
C ARG A 198 28.77 39.26 10.49
N THR A 199 29.07 39.72 9.28
CA THR A 199 28.81 38.99 8.03
C THR A 199 29.69 37.75 7.92
N GLU A 200 30.97 37.82 8.27
CA GLU A 200 31.87 36.65 8.28
C GLU A 200 31.46 35.65 9.37
N SER A 201 31.13 36.11 10.58
CA SER A 201 30.62 35.23 11.64
C SER A 201 29.32 34.54 11.23
N ARG A 202 28.41 35.25 10.55
CA ARG A 202 27.15 34.68 10.07
C ARG A 202 27.35 33.74 8.87
N VAL A 203 28.32 34.01 8.00
CA VAL A 203 28.71 33.09 6.92
C VAL A 203 29.31 31.81 7.51
N ASN A 204 30.17 31.91 8.52
CA ASN A 204 30.70 30.74 9.22
C ASN A 204 29.59 29.95 9.93
N GLU A 205 28.63 30.63 10.55
CA GLU A 205 27.48 29.98 11.19
C GLU A 205 26.58 29.26 10.17
N ILE A 206 26.45 29.80 8.95
CA ILE A 206 25.77 29.12 7.84
C ILE A 206 26.58 27.91 7.37
N TYR A 207 27.90 28.00 7.25
CA TYR A 207 28.75 26.85 6.91
C TYR A 207 28.62 25.73 7.96
N ASP A 208 28.69 26.07 9.24
CA ASP A 208 28.49 25.10 10.33
C ASP A 208 27.10 24.46 10.30
N GLN A 209 26.06 25.21 9.89
CA GLN A 209 24.72 24.66 9.71
C GLN A 209 24.64 23.74 8.48
N VAL A 210 25.27 24.11 7.36
CA VAL A 210 25.32 23.30 6.15
C VAL A 210 26.04 21.98 6.42
N ASP A 211 27.15 22.00 7.15
CA ASP A 211 27.90 20.80 7.50
C ASP A 211 27.08 19.87 8.41
N ARG A 212 26.38 20.42 9.41
CA ARG A 212 25.45 19.63 10.24
C ARG A 212 24.31 19.01 9.44
N VAL A 213 23.73 19.77 8.51
CA VAL A 213 22.67 19.26 7.62
C VAL A 213 23.22 18.17 6.71
N ALA A 214 24.47 18.29 6.24
CA ALA A 214 25.14 17.27 5.44
C ALA A 214 25.36 15.99 6.25
N ASP A 215 25.79 16.09 7.51
CA ASP A 215 25.94 14.94 8.42
C ASP A 215 24.59 14.25 8.69
N GLU A 216 23.55 15.03 8.99
CA GLU A 216 22.19 14.50 9.16
C GLU A 216 21.68 13.81 7.88
N PHE A 217 21.97 14.38 6.71
CA PHE A 217 21.59 13.78 5.43
C PHE A 217 22.36 12.48 5.15
N SER A 218 23.62 12.40 5.56
CA SER A 218 24.42 11.18 5.50
C SER A 218 23.84 10.08 6.39
N GLU A 219 23.48 10.41 7.64
CA GLU A 219 22.85 9.46 8.58
C GLU A 219 21.50 8.94 8.04
N VAL A 220 20.66 9.84 7.50
CA VAL A 220 19.39 9.45 6.87
C VAL A 220 19.62 8.55 5.66
N SER A 221 20.66 8.82 4.86
CA SER A 221 21.00 7.99 3.70
C SER A 221 21.45 6.58 4.12
N GLU A 222 22.23 6.47 5.20
CA GLU A 222 22.63 5.19 5.78
C GLU A 222 21.43 4.40 6.30
N TRP A 223 20.51 5.06 7.01
CA TRP A 223 19.28 4.43 7.49
C TRP A 223 18.38 3.96 6.35
N ILE A 224 18.28 4.74 5.26
CA ILE A 224 17.53 4.31 4.07
C ILE A 224 18.17 3.06 3.46
N ALA A 225 19.50 3.02 3.36
CA ALA A 225 20.21 1.85 2.85
C ALA A 225 20.00 0.61 3.74
N GLU A 226 20.03 0.78 5.06
CA GLU A 226 19.74 -0.28 6.02
C GLU A 226 18.30 -0.80 5.88
N ILE A 227 17.31 0.10 5.80
CA ILE A 227 15.90 -0.26 5.60
C ILE A 227 15.69 -1.02 4.29
N ILE A 228 16.36 -0.61 3.20
CA ILE A 228 16.27 -1.31 1.91
C ILE A 228 16.83 -2.73 2.05
N ASN A 229 17.99 -2.88 2.68
CA ASN A 229 18.61 -4.19 2.91
C ASN A 229 17.72 -5.08 3.78
N ASP A 230 17.20 -4.56 4.89
CA ASP A 230 16.31 -5.29 5.78
C ASP A 230 14.98 -5.65 5.10
N SER A 231 14.43 -4.74 4.29
CA SER A 231 13.23 -5.01 3.50
C SER A 231 13.48 -6.17 2.52
N SER A 232 14.61 -6.16 1.81
CA SER A 232 14.97 -7.22 0.86
C SER A 232 15.15 -8.57 1.57
N ARG A 233 15.76 -8.57 2.76
CA ARG A 233 15.95 -9.75 3.60
C ARG A 233 14.61 -10.31 4.10
N ASN A 234 13.71 -9.43 4.55
CA ASN A 234 12.39 -9.82 5.02
C ASN A 234 11.52 -10.37 3.90
N GLU A 235 11.61 -9.79 2.69
CA GLU A 235 10.93 -10.28 1.51
C GLU A 235 11.42 -11.69 1.11
N ALA A 236 12.74 -11.92 1.12
CA ALA A 236 13.31 -13.24 0.90
C ALA A 236 12.85 -14.27 1.95
N GLN A 237 12.77 -13.89 3.22
CA GLN A 237 12.25 -14.77 4.28
C GLN A 237 10.77 -15.08 4.10
N LEU A 238 9.96 -14.10 3.66
CA LEU A 238 8.54 -14.28 3.40
C LEU A 238 8.32 -15.27 2.26
N LEU A 239 9.10 -15.17 1.19
CA LEU A 239 9.07 -16.13 0.08
C LEU A 239 9.41 -17.55 0.56
N LEU A 240 10.49 -17.72 1.34
CA LEU A 240 10.86 -19.03 1.89
C LEU A 240 9.78 -19.63 2.80
N LEU A 241 9.14 -18.81 3.63
CA LEU A 241 8.04 -19.25 4.49
C LEU A 241 6.78 -19.61 3.68
N SER A 242 6.50 -18.88 2.61
CA SER A 242 5.41 -19.17 1.69
C SER A 242 5.61 -20.53 1.01
N ASP A 243 6.81 -20.77 0.46
CA ASP A 243 7.16 -22.03 -0.21
C ASP A 243 7.07 -23.22 0.77
N ALA A 244 7.59 -23.04 1.99
CA ALA A 244 7.51 -24.07 3.03
C ALA A 244 6.05 -24.36 3.43
N SER A 245 5.21 -23.33 3.51
CA SER A 245 3.77 -23.49 3.80
C SER A 245 3.07 -24.25 2.69
N GLU A 246 3.35 -23.93 1.42
CA GLU A 246 2.77 -24.65 0.27
C GLU A 246 3.20 -26.12 0.25
N GLN A 247 4.47 -26.40 0.54
CA GLN A 247 4.98 -27.75 0.64
C GLN A 247 4.30 -28.54 1.77
N GLN A 248 4.10 -27.93 2.93
CA GLN A 248 3.40 -28.55 4.06
C GLN A 248 1.91 -28.79 3.78
N GLU A 249 1.24 -27.87 3.07
CA GLU A 249 -0.13 -28.08 2.61
C GLU A 249 -0.23 -29.26 1.64
N LEU A 250 0.72 -29.38 0.71
CA LEU A 250 0.78 -30.49 -0.24
C LEU A 250 0.98 -31.83 0.49
N GLU A 251 1.89 -31.89 1.45
CA GLU A 251 2.10 -33.07 2.28
C GLU A 251 0.83 -33.44 3.08
N THR A 252 0.16 -32.44 3.65
CA THR A 252 -1.11 -32.65 4.39
C THR A 252 -2.19 -33.19 3.47
N ARG A 253 -2.33 -32.67 2.25
CA ARG A 253 -3.28 -33.20 1.24
C ARG A 253 -2.95 -34.65 0.88
N ASN A 254 -1.68 -34.98 0.68
CA ASN A 254 -1.25 -36.35 0.38
C ASN A 254 -1.57 -37.31 1.54
N LEU A 255 -1.31 -36.91 2.78
CA LEU A 255 -1.64 -37.70 3.97
C LEU A 255 -3.15 -37.91 4.11
N LEU A 256 -3.96 -36.88 3.86
CA LEU A 256 -5.42 -37.02 3.88
C LEU A 256 -5.93 -37.99 2.82
N THR A 257 -5.36 -37.95 1.61
CA THR A 257 -5.68 -38.93 0.56
C THR A 257 -5.33 -40.36 1.00
N ARG A 258 -4.14 -40.58 1.56
CA ARG A 258 -3.73 -41.89 2.09
C ARG A 258 -4.64 -42.39 3.21
N VAL A 259 -5.03 -41.52 4.13
CA VAL A 259 -5.97 -41.88 5.22
C VAL A 259 -7.29 -42.35 4.63
N LYS A 260 -7.83 -41.62 3.64
CA LYS A 260 -9.06 -42.00 2.95
C LYS A 260 -8.93 -43.35 2.24
N GLU A 261 -7.83 -43.60 1.54
CA GLU A 261 -7.56 -44.90 0.90
C GLU A 261 -7.53 -46.05 1.92
N HIS A 262 -6.89 -45.85 3.07
CA HIS A 262 -6.86 -46.84 4.15
C HIS A 262 -8.23 -47.06 4.83
N GLU A 263 -9.07 -46.03 4.92
CA GLU A 263 -10.45 -46.17 5.41
C GLU A 263 -11.31 -46.96 4.43
N GLU A 264 -11.20 -46.67 3.13
CA GLU A 264 -11.88 -47.45 2.08
C GLU A 264 -11.41 -48.91 2.09
N GLN A 265 -10.10 -49.15 2.22
CA GLN A 265 -9.57 -50.51 2.29
C GLN A 265 -10.07 -51.25 3.53
N ARG A 266 -10.03 -50.62 4.71
CA ARG A 266 -10.59 -51.21 5.94
C ARG A 266 -12.08 -51.54 5.80
N SER A 267 -12.84 -50.71 5.11
CA SER A 267 -14.26 -51.00 4.84
C SER A 267 -14.45 -52.21 3.92
N ARG A 268 -13.58 -52.40 2.93
CA ARG A 268 -13.61 -53.58 2.04
C ARG A 268 -13.23 -54.84 2.81
N ASP A 269 -12.13 -54.80 3.56
CA ASP A 269 -11.64 -55.92 4.35
C ASP A 269 -12.69 -56.35 5.38
N GLN A 270 -13.35 -55.39 6.05
CA GLN A 270 -14.43 -55.70 6.99
C GLN A 270 -15.62 -56.39 6.29
N SER A 271 -16.02 -55.91 5.11
CA SER A 271 -17.08 -56.55 4.33
C SER A 271 -16.71 -57.97 3.89
N GLU A 272 -15.45 -58.23 3.57
CA GLU A 272 -14.95 -59.55 3.21
C GLU A 272 -14.91 -60.48 4.42
N ILE A 273 -14.46 -59.99 5.58
CA ILE A 273 -14.49 -60.73 6.85
C ILE A 273 -15.93 -61.09 7.22
N ASP A 274 -16.87 -60.16 7.07
CA ASP A 274 -18.29 -60.40 7.34
C ASP A 274 -18.86 -61.46 6.38
N ALA A 275 -18.50 -61.43 5.10
CA ALA A 275 -18.90 -62.44 4.13
C ALA A 275 -18.30 -63.82 4.45
N LEU A 276 -16.99 -63.90 4.74
CA LEU A 276 -16.31 -65.14 5.09
C LEU A 276 -16.86 -65.73 6.40
N SER A 277 -17.10 -64.90 7.41
CA SER A 277 -17.70 -65.35 8.67
C SER A 277 -19.13 -65.88 8.47
N ALA A 278 -19.93 -65.25 7.60
CA ALA A 278 -21.25 -65.76 7.22
C ALA A 278 -21.15 -67.12 6.50
N THR A 279 -20.20 -67.29 5.56
CA THR A 279 -20.00 -68.59 4.89
C THR A 279 -19.55 -69.69 5.84
N LEU A 280 -18.69 -69.37 6.81
CA LEU A 280 -18.21 -70.32 7.81
C LEU A 280 -19.34 -70.73 8.76
N ASN A 281 -20.20 -69.80 9.17
CA ASN A 281 -21.40 -70.11 9.93
C ASN A 281 -22.37 -71.01 9.14
N LEU A 282 -22.61 -70.72 7.85
CA LEU A 282 -23.43 -71.59 6.98
C LEU A 282 -22.85 -73.00 6.85
N TYR A 283 -21.52 -73.13 6.77
CA TYR A 283 -20.86 -74.43 6.74
C TYR A 283 -21.03 -75.18 8.07
N ARG A 284 -20.87 -74.48 9.20
CA ARG A 284 -21.06 -75.04 10.55
C ARG A 284 -22.49 -75.52 10.80
N ASP A 285 -23.47 -74.81 10.29
CA ASP A 285 -24.90 -75.13 10.47
C ASP A 285 -25.38 -76.24 9.53
N ARG A 286 -24.57 -76.60 8.52
CA ARG A 286 -24.90 -77.70 7.59
C ARG A 286 -24.56 -79.05 8.25
N PRO A 287 -25.53 -79.98 8.40
CA PRO A 287 -25.26 -81.29 8.96
C PRO A 287 -24.27 -82.05 8.06
N VAL A 288 -23.13 -82.44 8.63
CA VAL A 288 -22.08 -83.19 7.94
C VAL A 288 -22.66 -84.55 7.56
N SER A 289 -22.97 -84.70 6.28
CA SER A 289 -23.36 -86.01 5.74
C SER A 289 -22.12 -86.91 5.79
N PRO A 290 -22.24 -88.19 6.21
CA PRO A 290 -21.09 -89.07 6.32
C PRO A 290 -20.40 -89.18 4.95
N PRO A 291 -19.06 -89.05 4.86
CA PRO A 291 -18.36 -89.11 3.60
C PRO A 291 -18.54 -90.49 2.97
N SER A 292 -18.98 -90.51 1.71
CA SER A 292 -19.16 -91.71 0.90
C SER A 292 -17.86 -92.12 0.19
N SER A 293 -16.77 -92.34 0.94
CA SER A 293 -15.54 -92.96 0.41
C SER A 293 -14.50 -93.17 1.53
N PRO A 294 -13.63 -94.21 1.49
CA PRO A 294 -12.50 -94.29 2.40
C PRO A 294 -11.54 -93.13 2.10
N PHE A 295 -11.40 -92.22 3.05
CA PHE A 295 -10.48 -91.10 3.01
C PHE A 295 -9.05 -91.64 3.11
N ASP A 296 -8.23 -91.41 2.09
CA ASP A 296 -6.81 -91.73 2.10
C ASP A 296 -6.02 -90.46 2.48
N PRO A 297 -5.55 -90.34 3.73
CA PRO A 297 -4.98 -89.10 4.26
C PRO A 297 -3.64 -88.74 3.62
N GLU A 298 -2.88 -89.70 3.09
CA GLU A 298 -1.53 -89.45 2.58
C GLU A 298 -1.53 -88.71 1.24
N SER A 299 -2.46 -89.02 0.33
CA SER A 299 -2.56 -88.31 -0.95
C SER A 299 -3.09 -86.88 -0.77
N PHE A 300 -4.04 -86.70 0.16
CA PHE A 300 -4.66 -85.40 0.43
C PHE A 300 -3.66 -84.41 1.05
N VAL A 301 -2.78 -84.89 1.94
CA VAL A 301 -1.74 -84.04 2.55
C VAL A 301 -0.70 -83.60 1.52
N GLY A 302 -0.38 -84.46 0.54
CA GLY A 302 0.51 -84.10 -0.57
C GLY A 302 -0.04 -82.96 -1.41
N ASP A 303 -1.27 -83.12 -1.91
CA ASP A 303 -1.93 -82.11 -2.75
C ASP A 303 -2.15 -80.78 -2.00
N MET A 304 -2.50 -80.85 -0.71
CA MET A 304 -2.71 -79.65 0.11
C MET A 304 -1.41 -78.93 0.42
N LYS A 305 -0.29 -79.66 0.58
CA LYS A 305 1.03 -79.07 0.76
C LYS A 305 1.45 -78.28 -0.48
N ASP A 306 1.28 -78.87 -1.66
CA ASP A 306 1.65 -78.22 -2.92
C ASP A 306 0.83 -76.94 -3.14
N LEU A 307 -0.48 -76.99 -2.88
CA LEU A 307 -1.39 -75.85 -2.99
C LEU A 307 -1.06 -74.73 -1.99
N ILE A 308 -0.71 -75.09 -0.74
CA ILE A 308 -0.28 -74.12 0.27
C ILE A 308 1.07 -73.51 -0.12
N THR A 309 2.02 -74.31 -0.61
CA THR A 309 3.31 -73.76 -1.05
C THR A 309 3.17 -72.81 -2.22
N GLU A 310 2.27 -73.08 -3.16
CA GLU A 310 2.02 -72.20 -4.30
C GLU A 310 1.38 -70.87 -3.86
N LEU A 311 0.36 -70.92 -2.99
CA LEU A 311 -0.26 -69.74 -2.38
C LEU A 311 0.72 -68.90 -1.57
N VAL A 312 1.55 -69.54 -0.74
CA VAL A 312 2.60 -68.85 0.02
C VAL A 312 3.64 -68.25 -0.91
N HIS A 313 4.03 -68.95 -1.99
CA HIS A 313 4.99 -68.42 -2.94
C HIS A 313 4.44 -67.20 -3.68
N GLU A 314 3.17 -67.21 -4.06
CA GLU A 314 2.54 -66.08 -4.76
C GLU A 314 2.35 -64.86 -3.85
N ALA A 315 1.92 -65.08 -2.60
CA ALA A 315 1.80 -64.02 -1.60
C ALA A 315 3.16 -63.39 -1.25
N VAL A 316 4.18 -64.21 -1.00
CA VAL A 316 5.53 -63.74 -0.65
C VAL A 316 6.21 -63.08 -1.85
N LYS A 317 5.99 -63.56 -3.07
CA LYS A 317 6.57 -62.97 -4.28
C LYS A 317 6.12 -61.53 -4.50
N SER A 318 4.86 -61.22 -4.21
CA SER A 318 4.34 -59.84 -4.25
C SER A 318 5.11 -58.92 -3.30
N GLU A 319 5.23 -59.31 -2.03
CA GLU A 319 5.95 -58.50 -1.03
C GLU A 319 7.44 -58.37 -1.34
N VAL A 320 8.07 -59.43 -1.86
CA VAL A 320 9.48 -59.40 -2.24
C VAL A 320 9.73 -58.46 -3.42
N GLU A 321 8.85 -58.42 -4.42
CA GLU A 321 8.94 -57.46 -5.54
C GLU A 321 8.73 -56.02 -5.08
N GLU A 322 7.80 -55.78 -4.15
CA GLU A 322 7.57 -54.43 -3.58
C GLU A 322 8.77 -53.94 -2.75
N VAL A 323 9.36 -54.80 -1.92
CA VAL A 323 10.60 -54.47 -1.20
C VAL A 323 11.75 -54.23 -2.17
N ARG A 324 11.83 -55.01 -3.25
CA ARG A 324 12.88 -54.86 -4.27
C ARG A 324 12.74 -53.56 -5.05
N SER A 325 11.52 -53.15 -5.40
CA SER A 325 11.26 -51.88 -6.09
C SER A 325 11.54 -50.69 -5.17
N ALA A 326 11.09 -50.73 -3.91
CA ALA A 326 11.38 -49.71 -2.92
C ALA A 326 12.90 -49.55 -2.69
N LEU A 327 13.64 -50.65 -2.58
CA LEU A 327 15.11 -50.62 -2.45
C LEU A 327 15.79 -50.04 -3.70
N ALA A 328 15.28 -50.34 -4.89
CA ALA A 328 15.81 -49.80 -6.14
C ALA A 328 15.59 -48.28 -6.24
N GLU A 329 14.42 -47.78 -5.83
CA GLU A 329 14.12 -46.35 -5.75
C GLU A 329 15.02 -45.63 -4.74
N ASP A 330 15.20 -46.20 -3.55
CA ASP A 330 16.08 -45.63 -2.52
C ASP A 330 17.54 -45.58 -2.99
N LEU A 331 18.03 -46.62 -3.65
CA LEU A 331 19.36 -46.63 -4.26
C LEU A 331 19.50 -45.57 -5.36
N GLN A 332 18.46 -45.38 -6.18
CA GLN A 332 18.46 -44.35 -7.23
C GLN A 332 18.46 -42.94 -6.63
N LYS A 333 17.69 -42.71 -5.57
CA LYS A 333 17.66 -41.44 -4.83
C LYS A 333 19.00 -41.14 -4.17
N HIS A 334 19.59 -42.12 -3.48
CA HIS A 334 20.92 -41.95 -2.89
C HIS A 334 22.00 -41.66 -3.94
N ASN A 335 21.93 -42.32 -5.10
CA ASN A 335 22.84 -42.02 -6.21
C ASN A 335 22.64 -40.61 -6.75
N SER A 336 21.40 -40.13 -6.92
CA SER A 336 21.14 -38.78 -7.44
C SER A 336 21.62 -37.69 -6.46
N GLU A 337 21.47 -37.90 -5.16
CA GLU A 337 22.00 -37.04 -4.10
C GLU A 337 23.54 -37.05 -4.07
N LEU A 338 24.16 -38.22 -4.22
CA LEU A 338 25.62 -38.32 -4.35
C LEU A 338 26.12 -37.61 -5.61
N TYR A 339 25.47 -37.77 -6.75
CA TYR A 339 25.84 -37.06 -7.98
C TYR A 339 25.65 -35.55 -7.83
N SER A 340 24.56 -35.07 -7.24
CA SER A 340 24.34 -33.62 -7.09
C SER A 340 25.40 -32.98 -6.19
N THR A 341 25.74 -33.64 -5.08
CA THR A 341 26.74 -33.16 -4.12
C THR A 341 28.17 -33.24 -4.66
N LEU A 342 28.54 -34.36 -5.29
CA LEU A 342 29.85 -34.54 -5.90
C LEU A 342 30.04 -33.64 -7.12
N TRP A 343 29.03 -33.52 -7.98
CA TRP A 343 29.12 -32.69 -9.18
C TRP A 343 29.21 -31.21 -8.82
N SER A 344 28.48 -30.75 -7.80
CA SER A 344 28.64 -29.40 -7.26
C SER A 344 30.09 -29.11 -6.86
N LYS A 345 30.70 -30.01 -6.06
CA LYS A 345 32.10 -29.87 -5.63
C LYS A 345 33.08 -29.96 -6.79
N LEU A 346 32.89 -30.91 -7.70
CA LEU A 346 33.72 -31.09 -8.89
C LEU A 346 33.67 -29.87 -9.81
N SER A 347 32.47 -29.30 -10.02
CA SER A 347 32.26 -28.09 -10.80
C SER A 347 32.98 -26.88 -10.18
N LEU A 348 32.97 -26.79 -8.85
CA LEU A 348 33.69 -25.74 -8.12
C LEU A 348 35.20 -25.91 -8.29
N THR A 349 35.72 -27.13 -8.16
CA THR A 349 37.15 -27.38 -8.42
C THR A 349 37.54 -27.11 -9.87
N THR A 350 36.69 -27.40 -10.85
CA THR A 350 36.98 -27.08 -12.26
C THR A 350 36.96 -25.58 -12.52
N LYS A 351 36.04 -24.83 -11.89
CA LYS A 351 36.04 -23.36 -11.92
C LYS A 351 37.31 -22.77 -11.31
N VAL A 352 37.76 -23.31 -10.16
CA VAL A 352 39.01 -22.87 -9.52
C VAL A 352 40.22 -23.18 -10.40
N ILE A 353 40.30 -24.39 -10.98
CA ILE A 353 41.37 -24.76 -11.90
C ILE A 353 41.37 -23.85 -13.14
N ALA A 354 40.20 -23.54 -13.70
CA ALA A 354 40.07 -22.63 -14.84
C ALA A 354 40.60 -21.23 -14.49
N ALA A 355 40.18 -20.66 -13.35
CA ALA A 355 40.63 -19.36 -12.87
C ALA A 355 42.14 -19.32 -12.62
N VAL A 356 42.73 -20.38 -12.03
CA VAL A 356 44.17 -20.50 -11.85
C VAL A 356 44.90 -20.61 -13.19
N SER A 357 44.34 -21.35 -14.16
CA SER A 357 44.92 -21.48 -15.51
C SER A 357 44.90 -20.15 -16.28
N GLU A 358 43.87 -19.33 -16.05
CA GLU A 358 43.71 -18.02 -16.66
C GLU A 358 44.69 -17.01 -16.05
N ALA A 359 44.76 -16.97 -14.72
CA ALA A 359 45.74 -16.15 -13.99
C ALA A 359 47.20 -16.52 -14.35
N THR A 360 47.49 -17.79 -14.59
CA THR A 360 48.85 -18.22 -14.99
C THR A 360 49.16 -17.95 -16.46
N LYS A 361 48.16 -17.86 -17.35
CA LYS A 361 48.34 -17.38 -18.73
C LYS A 361 48.65 -15.89 -18.80
N GLU A 362 48.03 -15.07 -17.95
CA GLU A 362 48.31 -13.62 -17.91
C GLU A 362 49.69 -13.27 -17.34
N VAL A 363 50.26 -14.15 -16.51
CA VAL A 363 51.58 -13.93 -15.87
C VAL A 363 52.76 -14.39 -16.73
N LEU A 364 52.53 -15.06 -17.87
CA LEU A 364 53.59 -15.39 -18.82
C LEU A 364 53.83 -14.22 -19.77
N PRO A 365 54.94 -13.45 -19.63
CA PRO A 365 55.27 -12.40 -20.58
C PRO A 365 55.47 -13.04 -21.96
N VAL A 366 54.73 -12.50 -22.93
CA VAL A 366 54.93 -12.74 -24.36
C VAL A 366 56.41 -12.44 -24.66
N VAL A 367 57.22 -13.49 -24.77
CA VAL A 367 58.59 -13.37 -25.27
C VAL A 367 58.44 -12.93 -26.74
N PRO A 368 58.91 -11.73 -27.12
CA PRO A 368 58.76 -11.27 -28.49
C PRO A 368 59.52 -12.22 -29.42
N PRO A 369 58.97 -12.55 -30.60
CA PRO A 369 59.64 -13.40 -31.56
C PRO A 369 60.97 -12.74 -31.96
N SER A 370 62.07 -13.44 -31.70
CA SER A 370 63.40 -13.03 -32.15
C SER A 370 63.41 -12.99 -33.68
N VAL A 371 63.30 -11.78 -34.23
CA VAL A 371 63.49 -11.51 -35.65
C VAL A 371 64.92 -11.92 -36.00
N SER A 372 65.04 -12.94 -36.85
CA SER A 372 66.29 -13.38 -37.48
C SER A 372 66.35 -12.88 -38.91
#